data_AF-A0A8H8RXC0-F1
#
_entry.id   AF-A0A8H8RXC0-F1
#
_cell.length_a   1.000
_cell.length_b   1.000
_cell.length_c   1.000
_cell.angle_alpha   90.00
_cell.angle_beta   90.00
_cell.angle_gamma   90.00
#
_symmetry.space_group_name_H-M   'P 1'
#
loop_
_entity.id
_entity.type
_entity.pdbx_description
1 polymer ?
#
loop_
_entity_poly.entity_id
_entity_poly.type
_entity_poly.pdbx_seq_one_letter_code
_entity_poly.pdbx_strand_id
1 'polypeptide(L)'
;MRPRLSSSTRCIAFGFCYSITNYSEDILLALLYHFRISERDQTMLIGLCGGICAGKRTVAQYLGEHHGFTHLYLRENTSNEDLNGAPEVKQEKEQKQSTKHIVPKVNGTNEGASHTQAEHIFHTTEDLLDFVTKRWRERWVTTDIHTESILDQLLRRPFFILVSVDAPVSIRWYRCQQRLHQIDPQAESLSLEDFLLQSDEHLYNPHTGLLPLIFRATIRLLNTSSNLAHLYATLGKLDLTNEDRLRPSWDQYFMQLASLAAQRSNCMKRRVGCVLVREKRVISTGYNGTPRGLKNCGEGGCPRCNDGLSSGFGLGTCLCLHAEENALLEAGRERIRDGAILYCDTCPCLTCSIKIAQVGISEVVYSQGYSMDGETADVFKQAGVCLRQFIPPANGLIHLEKPALY
;
A
#
# COMPACT_ATOMS: atom_id res chain seq x y z
N MET A 1 -39.79 34.36 -42.99
CA MET A 1 -40.95 34.43 -42.07
C MET A 1 -40.76 33.38 -40.97
N ARG A 2 -41.08 33.80 -39.74
CA ARG A 2 -41.12 33.06 -38.45
C ARG A 2 -42.27 32.03 -38.41
N PRO A 3 -42.42 31.15 -37.37
CA PRO A 3 -42.25 31.38 -35.89
C PRO A 3 -41.41 30.30 -35.18
N ARG A 4 -40.76 30.44 -34.00
CA ARG A 4 -40.93 31.06 -32.65
C ARG A 4 -42.00 30.45 -31.72
N LEU A 5 -41.52 29.81 -30.64
CA LEU A 5 -41.93 29.81 -29.19
C LEU A 5 -40.99 28.76 -28.51
N SER A 6 -40.00 29.04 -27.66
CA SER A 6 -39.87 29.71 -26.35
C SER A 6 -40.46 28.97 -25.15
N SER A 7 -39.60 28.41 -24.30
CA SER A 7 -39.75 28.51 -22.83
C SER A 7 -38.41 28.30 -22.14
N SER A 8 -38.03 29.33 -21.39
CA SER A 8 -36.81 29.54 -20.63
C SER A 8 -36.84 28.87 -19.26
N THR A 9 -35.69 28.32 -18.81
CA THR A 9 -35.37 28.28 -17.38
C THR A 9 -33.94 28.78 -17.19
N ARG A 10 -33.83 29.79 -16.32
CA ARG A 10 -32.68 30.68 -16.10
C ARG A 10 -31.54 29.97 -15.36
N CYS A 11 -30.33 30.00 -15.92
CA CYS A 11 -29.10 29.90 -15.13
C CYS A 11 -28.87 31.23 -14.41
N ILE A 12 -28.74 31.19 -13.09
CA ILE A 12 -28.25 32.32 -12.30
C ILE A 12 -26.73 32.32 -12.45
N ALA A 13 -26.22 33.26 -13.25
CA ALA A 13 -24.82 33.59 -13.33
C ALA A 13 -24.45 34.47 -12.12
N PHE A 14 -23.56 33.99 -11.26
CA PHE A 14 -22.72 34.85 -10.44
C PHE A 14 -21.41 35.07 -11.19
N GLY A 15 -21.21 36.31 -11.64
CA GLY A 15 -20.03 36.72 -12.34
C GLY A 15 -18.82 36.81 -11.42
N PHE A 16 -17.72 36.22 -11.86
CA PHE A 16 -16.40 36.78 -11.66
C PHE A 16 -15.66 36.69 -12.99
N CYS A 17 -15.60 37.85 -13.66
CA CYS A 17 -14.75 38.05 -14.83
C CYS A 17 -13.34 38.31 -14.30
N TYR A 18 -12.47 37.30 -14.32
CA TYR A 18 -11.02 37.52 -14.25
C TYR A 18 -10.40 37.05 -15.56
N SER A 19 -9.81 38.02 -16.26
CA SER A 19 -8.93 37.78 -17.39
C SER A 19 -7.68 37.07 -16.87
N ILE A 20 -7.48 35.81 -17.27
CA ILE A 20 -6.23 35.09 -17.06
C ILE A 20 -5.73 34.68 -18.44
N THR A 21 -4.97 35.59 -19.06
CA THR A 21 -4.10 35.27 -20.19
C THR A 21 -2.76 34.77 -19.64
N ASN A 22 -2.29 33.65 -20.19
CA ASN A 22 -0.96 33.01 -20.02
C ASN A 22 -0.72 32.20 -18.73
N TYR A 23 -1.20 30.96 -18.74
CA TYR A 23 -0.51 29.84 -18.07
C TYR A 23 -0.21 28.77 -19.11
N SER A 24 0.95 28.11 -19.03
CA SER A 24 1.28 26.98 -19.90
C SER A 24 0.26 25.86 -19.71
N GLU A 25 -0.02 25.08 -20.76
CA GLU A 25 -0.94 23.93 -20.68
C GLU A 25 -0.59 22.99 -19.52
N ASP A 26 0.69 22.91 -19.13
CA ASP A 26 1.17 22.13 -17.98
C ASP A 26 0.61 22.62 -16.63
N ILE A 27 0.40 23.92 -16.43
CA ILE A 27 -0.15 24.48 -15.19
C ILE A 27 -1.66 24.29 -15.15
N LEU A 28 -2.33 24.37 -16.31
CA LEU A 28 -3.76 24.06 -16.42
C LEU A 28 -4.03 22.57 -16.25
N LEU A 29 -3.16 21.69 -16.76
CA LEU A 29 -3.17 20.25 -16.47
C LEU A 29 -2.87 19.97 -15.00
N ALA A 30 -1.89 20.64 -14.39
CA ALA A 30 -1.58 20.50 -12.96
C ALA A 30 -2.72 21.01 -12.07
N LEU A 31 -3.37 22.12 -12.43
CA LEU A 31 -4.53 22.67 -11.72
C LEU A 31 -5.77 21.81 -11.94
N LEU A 32 -6.00 21.23 -13.12
CA LEU A 32 -7.06 20.25 -13.36
C LEU A 32 -6.77 18.92 -12.65
N TYR A 33 -5.50 18.53 -12.49
CA TYR A 33 -5.08 17.39 -11.66
C TYR A 33 -5.32 17.69 -10.17
N HIS A 34 -4.97 18.88 -9.70
CA HIS A 34 -5.24 19.34 -8.33
C HIS A 34 -6.75 19.49 -8.05
N PHE A 35 -7.54 19.98 -9.01
CA PHE A 35 -9.00 20.10 -8.87
C PHE A 35 -9.71 18.75 -8.97
N ARG A 36 -9.17 17.76 -9.71
CA ARG A 36 -9.70 16.37 -9.70
C ARG A 36 -9.38 15.59 -8.44
N ILE A 37 -8.44 16.05 -7.61
CA ILE A 37 -8.11 15.45 -6.30
C ILE A 37 -9.10 15.94 -5.22
N SER A 38 -9.88 16.99 -5.47
CA SER A 38 -10.74 17.65 -4.46
C SER A 38 -12.13 17.02 -4.22
N GLU A 39 -12.52 15.96 -4.95
CA GLU A 39 -13.83 15.29 -4.77
C GLU A 39 -13.73 13.75 -4.71
N ARG A 40 -12.59 13.21 -4.28
CA ARG A 40 -12.61 11.86 -3.69
C ARG A 40 -13.05 12.04 -2.24
N ASP A 41 -14.25 11.57 -1.89
CA ASP A 41 -14.68 11.42 -0.49
C ASP A 41 -13.57 10.67 0.26
N GLN A 42 -12.75 11.39 1.04
CA GLN A 42 -11.51 10.84 1.58
C GLN A 42 -11.82 9.90 2.75
N THR A 43 -11.75 8.58 2.53
CA THR A 43 -12.25 7.57 3.48
C THR A 43 -11.15 6.63 3.93
N MET A 44 -10.77 6.63 5.22
CA MET A 44 -9.72 5.71 5.69
C MET A 44 -9.72 5.52 7.22
N LEU A 45 -9.64 4.27 7.65
CA LEU A 45 -9.28 3.88 9.02
C LEU A 45 -7.89 3.22 9.01
N ILE A 46 -6.90 3.86 9.64
CA ILE A 46 -5.55 3.32 9.76
C ILE A 46 -5.35 2.69 11.13
N GLY A 47 -5.03 1.40 11.15
CA GLY A 47 -4.49 0.71 12.32
C GLY A 47 -2.98 0.80 12.36
N LEU A 48 -2.39 1.16 13.50
CA LEU A 48 -0.95 1.21 13.71
C LEU A 48 -0.50 0.19 14.75
N CYS A 49 0.33 -0.77 14.34
CA CYS A 49 0.97 -1.73 15.26
C CYS A 49 2.50 -1.64 15.20
N GLY A 50 3.21 -2.29 16.12
CA GLY A 50 4.68 -2.30 16.08
C GLY A 50 5.36 -2.47 17.43
N GLY A 51 6.69 -2.62 17.36
CA GLY A 51 7.55 -2.84 18.52
C GLY A 51 7.57 -1.65 19.51
N ILE A 52 8.02 -1.95 20.73
CA ILE A 52 8.25 -0.93 21.77
C ILE A 52 9.16 0.16 21.20
N CYS A 53 8.76 1.43 21.34
CA CYS A 53 9.54 2.60 20.89
C CYS A 53 9.90 2.65 19.39
N ALA A 54 9.17 1.92 18.53
CA ALA A 54 9.35 1.99 17.08
C ALA A 54 8.88 3.30 16.42
N GLY A 55 8.01 4.07 17.09
CA GLY A 55 7.50 5.35 16.60
C GLY A 55 6.05 5.35 16.11
N LYS A 56 5.27 4.28 16.37
CA LYS A 56 3.86 4.21 15.96
C LYS A 56 3.00 5.40 16.42
N ARG A 57 3.16 5.87 17.65
CA ARG A 57 2.45 7.06 18.17
C ARG A 57 2.83 8.33 17.41
N THR A 58 4.10 8.45 17.03
CA THR A 58 4.61 9.57 16.24
C THR A 58 4.05 9.57 14.82
N VAL A 59 3.85 8.38 14.22
CA VAL A 59 3.14 8.24 12.94
C VAL A 59 1.66 8.59 13.08
N ALA A 60 1.01 8.18 14.17
CA ALA A 60 -0.38 8.57 14.46
C ALA A 60 -0.53 10.10 14.56
N GLN A 61 0.39 10.75 15.29
CA GLN A 61 0.46 12.20 15.41
C GLN A 61 0.65 12.89 14.06
N TYR A 62 1.56 12.39 13.22
CA TYR A 62 1.75 12.88 11.86
C TYR A 62 0.46 12.83 11.03
N LEU A 63 -0.28 11.73 11.11
CA LEU A 63 -1.56 11.57 10.42
C LEU A 63 -2.61 12.57 10.94
N GLY A 64 -2.62 12.84 12.24
CA GLY A 64 -3.50 13.85 12.82
C GLY A 64 -3.17 15.28 12.37
N GLU A 65 -1.92 15.68 12.53
CA GLU A 65 -1.45 17.05 12.27
C GLU A 65 -1.44 17.41 10.79
N HIS A 66 -1.05 16.47 9.91
CA HIS A 66 -0.86 16.76 8.48
C HIS A 66 -1.97 16.22 7.58
N HIS A 67 -2.76 15.26 8.06
CA HIS A 67 -3.78 14.58 7.23
C HIS A 67 -5.18 14.58 7.86
N GLY A 68 -5.39 15.25 9.00
CA GLY A 68 -6.70 15.41 9.61
C GLY A 68 -7.31 14.12 10.17
N PHE A 69 -6.48 13.14 10.51
CA PHE A 69 -6.94 11.90 11.16
C PHE A 69 -7.31 12.16 12.62
N THR A 70 -8.46 11.66 13.04
CA THR A 70 -8.87 11.70 14.46
C THR A 70 -8.52 10.38 15.13
N HIS A 71 -7.94 10.45 16.33
CA HIS A 71 -7.52 9.26 17.06
C HIS A 71 -8.70 8.56 17.74
N LEU A 72 -8.77 7.24 17.60
CA LEU A 72 -9.72 6.37 18.27
C LEU A 72 -8.99 5.50 19.27
N TYR A 73 -9.56 5.38 20.47
CA TYR A 73 -8.99 4.61 21.57
C TYR A 73 -9.86 3.39 21.87
N LEU A 74 -9.21 2.25 22.07
CA LEU A 74 -9.87 1.01 22.50
C LEU A 74 -9.32 0.62 23.87
N ARG A 75 -10.17 0.65 24.90
CA ARG A 75 -9.78 0.24 26.25
C ARG A 75 -9.65 -1.29 26.30
N GLU A 76 -8.54 -1.76 26.87
CA GLU A 76 -8.43 -3.16 27.28
C GLU A 76 -9.38 -3.40 28.46
N ASN A 77 -10.33 -4.33 28.30
CA ASN A 77 -11.01 -4.91 29.45
C ASN A 77 -9.99 -5.78 30.20
N THR A 78 -9.36 -5.23 31.23
CA THR A 78 -8.60 -6.02 32.21
C THR A 78 -9.58 -6.78 33.10
N SER A 79 -10.27 -7.79 32.56
CA SER A 79 -11.02 -8.76 33.35
C SER A 79 -10.09 -9.93 33.72
N ASN A 80 -9.22 -9.70 34.70
CA ASN A 80 -8.76 -10.77 35.58
C ASN A 80 -9.66 -10.72 36.83
N GLU A 81 -10.87 -11.25 36.70
CA GLU A 81 -11.72 -11.62 37.84
C GLU A 81 -12.11 -13.08 37.66
N ASP A 82 -11.52 -13.93 38.51
CA ASP A 82 -12.13 -15.07 39.17
C ASP A 82 -12.91 -16.09 38.32
N LEU A 83 -12.17 -17.06 37.76
CA LEU A 83 -12.63 -18.45 37.77
C LEU A 83 -12.03 -19.15 38.99
N ASN A 84 -12.49 -18.75 40.19
CA ASN A 84 -12.32 -19.51 41.42
C ASN A 84 -13.26 -20.73 41.38
N GLY A 85 -12.75 -21.82 40.85
CA GLY A 85 -13.25 -23.17 41.08
C GLY A 85 -12.13 -24.03 41.63
N ALA A 86 -11.82 -23.91 42.92
CA ALA A 86 -10.92 -24.82 43.62
C ALA A 86 -11.70 -25.57 44.72
N PRO A 87 -11.55 -26.90 44.85
CA PRO A 87 -11.58 -27.55 46.14
C PRO A 87 -10.17 -27.61 46.75
N GLU A 88 -10.14 -27.41 48.06
CA GLU A 88 -8.99 -27.36 48.96
C GLU A 88 -8.06 -28.57 48.88
N VAL A 89 -6.73 -28.36 48.83
CA VAL A 89 -5.72 -29.15 49.59
C VAL A 89 -4.53 -28.24 49.95
N LYS A 90 -3.99 -28.50 51.14
CA LYS A 90 -3.06 -27.73 51.98
C LYS A 90 -1.63 -27.57 51.42
N GLN A 91 -1.08 -26.38 51.69
CA GLN A 91 0.30 -26.00 52.07
C GLN A 91 1.49 -26.77 51.49
N GLU A 92 2.38 -26.06 50.78
CA GLU A 92 3.75 -25.84 51.25
C GLU A 92 4.42 -24.65 50.52
N LYS A 93 5.30 -23.96 51.26
CA LYS A 93 5.94 -22.67 50.93
C LYS A 93 7.10 -22.87 49.96
N GLU A 94 7.17 -22.07 48.90
CA GLU A 94 8.44 -21.70 48.27
C GLU A 94 8.39 -20.27 47.75
N GLN A 95 9.36 -19.47 48.22
CA GLN A 95 9.60 -18.08 47.84
C GLN A 95 10.04 -18.01 46.37
N LYS A 96 9.31 -17.28 45.52
CA LYS A 96 9.85 -16.75 44.26
C LYS A 96 9.66 -15.24 44.22
N GLN A 97 10.79 -14.56 44.13
CA GLN A 97 10.95 -13.12 44.03
C GLN A 97 10.22 -12.58 42.81
N SER A 98 9.32 -11.64 43.04
CA SER A 98 8.64 -10.84 42.03
C SER A 98 9.62 -9.87 41.36
N THR A 99 9.96 -10.10 40.10
CA THR A 99 10.55 -9.07 39.24
C THR A 99 9.46 -8.07 38.86
N LYS A 100 9.62 -6.82 39.31
CA LYS A 100 8.73 -5.70 39.00
C LYS A 100 8.81 -5.40 37.51
N HIS A 101 7.66 -5.24 36.84
CA HIS A 101 7.57 -4.72 35.48
C HIS A 101 8.09 -3.26 35.46
N ILE A 102 9.32 -3.05 34.97
CA ILE A 102 9.94 -1.72 34.75
C ILE A 102 9.71 -1.27 33.30
N VAL A 103 8.44 -1.29 32.87
CA VAL A 103 7.96 -0.40 31.81
C VAL A 103 6.70 0.21 32.38
N PRO A 104 6.62 1.54 32.49
CA PRO A 104 5.41 2.13 33.01
C PRO A 104 4.30 1.87 31.97
N LYS A 105 3.33 1.00 32.29
CA LYS A 105 2.02 0.96 31.63
C LYS A 105 1.32 2.27 32.02
N VAL A 106 1.68 3.35 31.33
CA VAL A 106 1.03 4.65 31.50
C VAL A 106 -0.15 4.70 30.54
N ASN A 107 -1.32 4.30 31.03
CA ASN A 107 -2.57 4.92 30.63
C ASN A 107 -2.55 6.34 31.22
N GLY A 108 -1.94 7.27 30.50
CA GLY A 108 -1.83 8.67 30.89
C GLY A 108 -2.52 9.53 29.85
N THR A 109 -3.71 9.99 30.21
CA THR A 109 -4.35 11.17 29.63
C THR A 109 -3.41 12.36 29.81
N ASN A 110 -2.90 12.92 28.71
CA ASN A 110 -2.16 14.17 28.74
C ASN A 110 -3.16 15.33 28.92
N GLU A 111 -3.38 15.76 30.16
CA GLU A 111 -3.96 17.06 30.43
C GLU A 111 -2.86 18.12 30.32
N GLY A 112 -2.92 18.95 29.27
CA GLY A 112 -1.93 20.00 29.04
C GLY A 112 -2.09 20.80 27.74
N ALA A 113 -3.16 21.60 27.67
CA ALA A 113 -3.39 22.80 26.85
C ALA A 113 -3.79 22.69 25.34
N SER A 114 -5.08 23.02 25.14
CA SER A 114 -5.70 23.71 23.98
C SER A 114 -6.02 22.93 22.70
N HIS A 115 -7.01 22.05 22.78
CA HIS A 115 -8.29 22.12 22.03
C HIS A 115 -9.11 20.89 22.45
N THR A 116 -10.30 21.09 22.99
CA THR A 116 -11.24 20.02 23.37
C THR A 116 -11.71 19.26 22.13
N GLN A 117 -10.90 18.33 21.62
CA GLN A 117 -11.38 17.24 20.78
C GLN A 117 -11.93 16.18 21.73
N ALA A 118 -13.20 15.82 21.58
CA ALA A 118 -13.80 14.75 22.35
C ALA A 118 -13.01 13.46 22.07
N GLU A 119 -12.34 12.91 23.09
CA GLU A 119 -11.62 11.64 22.94
C GLU A 119 -12.63 10.53 22.63
N HIS A 120 -12.50 9.93 21.45
CA HIS A 120 -13.36 8.82 21.03
C HIS A 120 -12.83 7.51 21.63
N ILE A 121 -13.36 7.14 22.80
CA ILE A 121 -12.98 5.94 23.56
C ILE A 121 -14.08 4.88 23.44
N PHE A 122 -13.68 3.65 23.11
CA PHE A 122 -14.56 2.49 23.00
C PHE A 122 -14.11 1.38 23.94
N HIS A 123 -15.07 0.55 24.38
CA HIS A 123 -14.81 -0.61 25.25
C HIS A 123 -14.79 -1.93 24.47
N THR A 124 -15.38 -1.95 23.28
CA THR A 124 -15.40 -3.11 22.40
C THR A 124 -15.02 -2.70 20.98
N THR A 125 -14.40 -3.63 20.25
CA THR A 125 -14.09 -3.44 18.83
C THR A 125 -15.36 -3.28 18.00
N GLU A 126 -16.47 -3.90 18.41
CA GLU A 126 -17.76 -3.81 17.73
C GLU A 126 -18.35 -2.40 17.80
N ASP A 127 -18.32 -1.76 18.97
CA ASP A 127 -18.79 -0.38 19.14
C ASP A 127 -17.95 0.61 18.32
N LEU A 128 -16.62 0.42 18.35
CA LEU A 128 -15.70 1.20 17.52
C LEU A 128 -16.06 1.04 16.04
N LEU A 129 -16.28 -0.20 15.59
CA LEU A 129 -16.62 -0.52 14.22
C LEU A 129 -17.96 0.06 13.79
N ASP A 130 -18.99 0.01 14.62
CA ASP A 130 -20.30 0.62 14.35
C ASP A 130 -20.17 2.15 14.19
N PHE A 131 -19.41 2.78 15.09
CA PHE A 131 -19.14 4.21 15.04
C PHE A 131 -18.44 4.63 13.73
N VAL A 132 -17.32 4.00 13.38
CA VAL A 132 -16.57 4.36 12.15
C VAL A 132 -17.34 3.99 10.89
N THR A 133 -18.18 2.95 10.92
CA THR A 133 -18.97 2.55 9.75
C THR A 133 -20.04 3.59 9.43
N LYS A 134 -20.67 4.17 10.45
CA LYS A 134 -21.62 5.30 10.27
C LYS A 134 -20.93 6.57 9.77
N ARG A 135 -19.62 6.70 10.03
CA ARG A 135 -18.76 7.85 9.69
C ARG A 135 -17.62 7.45 8.76
N TRP A 136 -17.89 6.57 7.80
CA TRP A 136 -16.86 5.98 6.95
C TRP A 136 -16.17 7.00 6.04
N ARG A 137 -16.78 8.18 5.84
CA ARG A 137 -16.21 9.34 5.12
C ARG A 137 -15.24 10.20 5.94
N GLU A 138 -15.07 9.90 7.22
CA GLU A 138 -14.13 10.58 8.09
C GLU A 138 -12.82 9.79 8.18
N ARG A 139 -11.74 10.46 8.61
CA ARG A 139 -10.40 9.88 8.71
C ARG A 139 -10.09 9.50 10.15
N TRP A 140 -9.77 8.23 10.35
CA TRP A 140 -9.62 7.63 11.67
C TRP A 140 -8.30 6.90 11.83
N VAL A 141 -7.65 7.02 12.98
CA VAL A 141 -6.42 6.28 13.30
C VAL A 141 -6.53 5.65 14.68
N THR A 142 -6.01 4.44 14.85
CA THR A 142 -5.89 3.81 16.17
C THR A 142 -4.56 3.10 16.31
N THR A 143 -3.97 3.17 17.50
CA THR A 143 -2.79 2.38 17.89
C THR A 143 -3.11 1.14 18.70
N ASP A 144 -4.40 0.92 18.98
CA ASP A 144 -4.87 0.03 20.05
C ASP A 144 -5.29 -1.33 19.45
N ILE A 145 -4.39 -1.91 18.65
CA ILE A 145 -4.55 -3.21 18.01
C ILE A 145 -3.57 -4.18 18.67
N HIS A 146 -4.05 -4.87 19.70
CA HIS A 146 -3.23 -5.69 20.58
C HIS A 146 -3.35 -7.19 20.32
N THR A 147 -4.42 -7.63 19.63
CA THR A 147 -4.70 -9.06 19.39
C THR A 147 -5.12 -9.31 17.95
N GLU A 148 -4.95 -10.55 17.49
CA GLU A 148 -5.44 -10.97 16.16
C GLU A 148 -6.96 -10.86 16.05
N SER A 149 -7.69 -11.10 17.14
CA SER A 149 -9.16 -10.98 17.15
C SER A 149 -9.64 -9.55 16.83
N ILE A 150 -8.97 -8.52 17.39
CA ILE A 150 -9.27 -7.13 17.06
C ILE A 150 -8.97 -6.88 15.57
N LEU A 151 -7.80 -7.32 15.11
CA LEU A 151 -7.39 -7.14 13.72
C LEU A 151 -8.34 -7.81 12.73
N ASP A 152 -8.78 -9.04 13.01
CA ASP A 152 -9.72 -9.79 12.17
C ASP A 152 -11.06 -9.06 12.00
N GLN A 153 -11.54 -8.41 13.05
CA GLN A 153 -12.77 -7.61 12.99
C GLN A 153 -12.56 -6.35 12.15
N LEU A 154 -11.44 -5.64 12.34
CA LEU A 154 -11.11 -4.43 11.59
C LEU A 154 -10.91 -4.71 10.09
N LEU A 155 -10.21 -5.79 9.73
CA LEU A 155 -9.95 -6.19 8.35
C LEU A 155 -11.20 -6.54 7.54
N ARG A 156 -12.35 -6.80 8.20
CA ARG A 156 -13.64 -6.98 7.50
C ARG A 156 -14.13 -5.69 6.83
N ARG A 157 -13.59 -4.52 7.19
CA ARG A 157 -13.98 -3.24 6.63
C ARG A 157 -13.10 -2.89 5.43
N PRO A 158 -13.69 -2.57 4.26
CA PRO A 158 -12.92 -2.29 3.04
C PRO A 158 -12.14 -0.97 3.09
N PHE A 159 -12.42 -0.12 4.08
CA PHE A 159 -11.71 1.15 4.30
C PHE A 159 -10.67 1.08 5.43
N PHE A 160 -10.41 -0.12 5.97
CA PHE A 160 -9.38 -0.34 6.98
C PHE A 160 -8.05 -0.78 6.34
N ILE A 161 -6.94 -0.23 6.83
CA ILE A 161 -5.59 -0.67 6.49
C ILE A 161 -4.75 -0.79 7.76
N LEU A 162 -3.97 -1.88 7.87
CA LEU A 162 -2.99 -2.04 8.93
C LEU A 162 -1.61 -1.62 8.44
N VAL A 163 -0.97 -0.74 9.20
CA VAL A 163 0.41 -0.30 9.01
C VAL A 163 1.21 -0.69 10.25
N SER A 164 2.31 -1.41 10.07
CA SER A 164 3.26 -1.65 11.15
C SER A 164 4.40 -0.66 11.08
N VAL A 165 4.88 -0.25 12.25
CA VAL A 165 6.05 0.62 12.40
C VAL A 165 7.07 -0.13 13.24
N ASP A 166 8.25 -0.36 12.68
CA ASP A 166 9.35 -0.99 13.38
C ASP A 166 10.65 -0.19 13.23
N ALA A 167 11.64 -0.47 14.04
CA ALA A 167 12.96 0.16 13.97
C ALA A 167 14.05 -0.77 14.53
N PRO A 168 15.31 -0.59 14.12
CA PRO A 168 16.43 -1.31 14.73
C PRO A 168 16.40 -1.23 16.26
N VAL A 169 16.72 -2.34 16.93
CA VAL A 169 16.64 -2.48 18.39
C VAL A 169 17.41 -1.36 19.10
N SER A 170 18.63 -1.05 18.63
CA SER A 170 19.46 0.02 19.20
C SER A 170 18.77 1.39 19.17
N ILE A 171 18.06 1.70 18.08
CA ILE A 171 17.30 2.95 17.93
C ILE A 171 16.07 2.93 18.85
N ARG A 172 15.34 1.80 18.93
CA ARG A 172 14.17 1.67 19.80
C ARG A 172 14.56 1.83 21.28
N TRP A 173 15.66 1.22 21.69
CA TRP A 173 16.21 1.33 23.04
C TRP A 173 16.59 2.78 23.37
N TYR A 174 17.34 3.45 22.49
CA TYR A 174 17.72 4.86 22.68
C TYR A 174 16.48 5.78 22.81
N ARG A 175 15.47 5.60 21.95
CA ARG A 175 14.20 6.34 22.03
C ARG A 175 13.44 6.03 23.34
N CYS A 176 13.53 4.80 23.83
CA CYS A 176 12.92 4.39 25.10
C CYS A 176 13.58 5.10 26.28
N GLN A 177 14.92 5.10 26.33
CA GLN A 177 15.67 5.83 27.36
C GLN A 177 15.39 7.33 27.34
N GLN A 178 15.43 7.96 26.16
CA GLN A 178 15.10 9.37 26.02
C GLN A 178 13.71 9.69 26.56
N ARG A 179 12.70 8.87 26.22
CA ARG A 179 11.33 9.06 26.71
C ARG A 179 11.24 8.86 28.23
N LEU A 180 11.95 7.87 28.77
CA LEU A 180 11.99 7.61 30.21
C LEU A 180 12.52 8.84 30.95
N HIS A 181 13.66 9.39 30.53
CA HIS A 181 14.26 10.58 31.15
C HIS A 181 13.46 11.87 30.91
N GLN A 182 12.67 11.95 29.84
CA GLN A 182 11.75 13.07 29.61
C GLN A 182 10.58 13.07 30.61
N ILE A 183 10.08 11.89 30.98
CA ILE A 183 8.97 11.73 31.92
C ILE A 183 9.47 11.86 33.36
N ASP A 184 10.60 11.22 33.65
CA ASP A 184 11.24 11.25 34.96
C ASP A 184 12.76 11.41 34.78
N PRO A 185 13.30 12.63 34.98
CA PRO A 185 14.73 12.89 34.86
C PRO A 185 15.61 12.11 35.86
N GLN A 186 15.03 11.54 36.92
CA GLN A 186 15.74 10.73 37.91
C GLN A 186 15.54 9.22 37.72
N ALA A 187 14.78 8.80 36.70
CA ALA A 187 14.59 7.39 36.43
C ALA A 187 15.91 6.70 36.08
N GLU A 188 16.08 5.49 36.60
CA GLU A 188 17.22 4.64 36.27
C GLU A 188 17.21 4.28 34.79
N SER A 189 18.39 4.33 34.15
CA SER A 189 18.51 4.00 32.73
C SER A 189 18.17 2.53 32.48
N LEU A 190 17.21 2.28 31.58
CA LEU A 190 16.87 0.92 31.16
C LEU A 190 18.08 0.26 30.47
N SER A 191 18.54 -0.88 30.99
CA SER A 191 19.64 -1.63 30.38
C SER A 191 19.23 -2.16 28.99
N LEU A 192 20.21 -2.39 28.11
CA LEU A 192 19.92 -2.96 26.80
C LEU A 192 19.37 -4.39 26.91
N GLU A 193 19.85 -5.17 27.88
CA GLU A 193 19.39 -6.53 28.13
C GLU A 193 17.92 -6.56 28.58
N ASP A 194 17.54 -5.71 29.54
CA ASP A 194 16.15 -5.62 29.99
C ASP A 194 15.22 -5.18 28.85
N PHE A 195 15.67 -4.22 28.03
CA PHE A 195 14.92 -3.79 26.86
C PHE A 195 14.75 -4.91 25.82
N LEU A 196 15.77 -5.73 25.61
CA LEU A 196 15.71 -6.88 24.72
C LEU A 196 14.66 -7.89 25.20
N LEU A 197 14.71 -8.28 26.48
CA LEU A 197 13.75 -9.21 27.07
C LEU A 197 12.31 -8.67 26.96
N GLN A 198 12.10 -7.38 27.23
CA GLN A 198 10.79 -6.74 27.07
C GLN A 198 10.35 -6.68 25.61
N SER A 199 11.27 -6.40 24.69
CA SER A 199 10.98 -6.36 23.26
C SER A 199 10.62 -7.75 22.75
N ASP A 200 11.28 -8.79 23.24
CA ASP A 200 11.02 -10.16 22.84
C ASP A 200 9.66 -10.62 23.35
N GLU A 201 9.34 -10.33 24.61
CA GLU A 201 8.01 -10.59 25.17
C GLU A 201 6.91 -9.87 24.37
N HIS A 202 7.11 -8.60 24.02
CA HIS A 202 6.14 -7.80 23.27
C HIS A 202 5.93 -8.29 21.82
N LEU A 203 6.94 -8.88 21.18
CA LEU A 203 6.87 -9.31 19.80
C LEU A 203 6.53 -10.79 19.65
N TYR A 204 7.21 -11.64 20.42
CA TYR A 204 7.24 -13.09 20.23
C TYR A 204 6.46 -13.90 21.26
N ASN A 205 5.82 -13.26 22.25
CA ASN A 205 4.96 -14.00 23.18
C ASN A 205 3.87 -14.79 22.39
N PRO A 206 3.71 -16.11 22.63
CA PRO A 206 2.78 -16.93 21.84
C PRO A 206 1.31 -16.53 21.91
N HIS A 207 0.89 -15.82 22.96
CA HIS A 207 -0.50 -15.45 23.22
C HIS A 207 -0.78 -13.96 23.01
N THR A 208 0.21 -13.10 23.28
CA THR A 208 0.05 -11.64 23.32
C THR A 208 1.03 -10.89 22.42
N GLY A 209 1.94 -11.59 21.75
CA GLY A 209 2.95 -11.01 20.88
C GLY A 209 2.34 -10.34 19.65
N LEU A 210 2.90 -9.20 19.24
CA LEU A 210 2.40 -8.45 18.07
C LEU A 210 2.96 -8.94 16.72
N LEU A 211 3.87 -9.91 16.70
CA LEU A 211 4.48 -10.37 15.46
C LEU A 211 3.46 -10.86 14.41
N PRO A 212 2.40 -11.62 14.75
CA PRO A 212 1.36 -12.00 13.78
C PRO A 212 0.68 -10.78 13.13
N LEU A 213 0.45 -9.72 13.91
CA LEU A 213 -0.16 -8.48 13.42
C LEU A 213 0.80 -7.76 12.46
N ILE A 214 2.09 -7.69 12.81
CA ILE A 214 3.12 -7.07 11.98
C ILE A 214 3.24 -7.77 10.62
N PHE A 215 3.16 -9.10 10.57
CA PHE A 215 3.21 -9.86 9.31
C PHE A 215 1.99 -9.65 8.42
N ARG A 216 0.83 -9.35 9.02
CA ARG A 216 -0.42 -9.10 8.31
C ARG A 216 -0.59 -7.63 7.89
N ALA A 217 0.32 -6.74 8.28
CA ALA A 217 0.28 -5.34 7.90
C ALA A 217 0.56 -5.15 6.40
N THR A 218 -0.29 -4.37 5.73
CA THR A 218 -0.18 -4.02 4.31
C THR A 218 1.10 -3.21 4.05
N ILE A 219 1.45 -2.34 4.99
CA ILE A 219 2.66 -1.51 4.97
C ILE A 219 3.45 -1.78 6.24
N ARG A 220 4.75 -2.02 6.08
CA ARG A 220 5.71 -2.23 7.17
C ARG A 220 6.79 -1.17 7.07
N LEU A 221 6.66 -0.12 7.88
CA LEU A 221 7.58 1.01 7.92
C LEU A 221 8.80 0.65 8.76
N LEU A 222 9.98 0.63 8.15
CA LEU A 222 11.24 0.56 8.89
C LEU A 222 11.72 1.98 9.19
N ASN A 223 11.44 2.42 10.41
CA ASN A 223 11.75 3.74 10.93
C ASN A 223 13.16 3.82 11.52
N THR A 224 14.15 3.99 10.66
CA THR A 224 15.55 4.23 11.03
C THR A 224 15.86 5.69 11.38
N SER A 225 14.88 6.60 11.28
CA SER A 225 15.11 8.04 11.47
C SER A 225 15.67 8.39 12.86
N SER A 226 16.66 9.28 12.90
CA SER A 226 17.26 9.74 14.16
C SER A 226 16.49 10.89 14.81
N ASN A 227 15.61 11.57 14.06
CA ASN A 227 14.84 12.72 14.54
C ASN A 227 13.46 12.83 13.86
N LEU A 228 12.58 13.65 14.45
CA LEU A 228 11.18 13.83 14.03
C LEU A 228 11.05 14.47 12.65
N ALA A 229 11.84 15.51 12.36
CA ALA A 229 11.76 16.22 11.09
C ALA A 229 12.08 15.30 9.90
N HIS A 230 13.09 14.43 10.06
CA HIS A 230 13.43 13.43 9.04
C HIS A 230 12.31 12.39 8.86
N LEU A 231 11.70 11.93 9.96
CA LEU A 231 10.53 11.05 9.88
C LEU A 231 9.38 11.69 9.10
N TYR A 232 9.03 12.94 9.39
CA TYR A 232 7.91 13.60 8.73
C TYR A 232 8.19 13.87 7.25
N ALA A 233 9.41 14.28 6.91
CA ALA A 233 9.83 14.46 5.52
C ALA A 233 9.74 13.15 4.71
N THR A 234 10.09 12.00 5.32
CA THR A 234 10.01 10.69 4.65
C THR A 234 8.57 10.19 4.52
N LEU A 235 7.75 10.38 5.56
CA LEU A 235 6.31 10.07 5.51
C LEU A 235 5.56 10.92 4.47
N GLY A 236 5.97 12.18 4.28
CA GLY A 236 5.41 13.08 3.26
C GLY A 236 5.61 12.58 1.83
N LYS A 237 6.69 11.83 1.56
CA LYS A 237 6.96 11.26 0.23
C LYS A 237 6.18 9.97 -0.05
N LEU A 238 5.87 9.19 0.99
CA LEU A 238 5.28 7.86 0.85
C LEU A 238 3.78 7.87 0.51
N ASP A 239 3.08 8.98 0.79
CA ASP A 239 1.63 9.09 0.69
C ASP A 239 0.89 7.90 1.32
N LEU A 240 0.96 7.80 2.65
CA LEU A 240 0.25 6.79 3.42
C LEU A 240 -1.27 6.84 3.21
N THR A 241 -1.79 7.99 2.77
CA THR A 241 -3.22 8.23 2.59
C THR A 241 -3.75 7.85 1.22
N ASN A 242 -2.91 7.25 0.36
CA ASN A 242 -3.31 6.84 -0.97
C ASN A 242 -4.43 5.77 -0.93
N GLU A 243 -5.61 6.14 -1.42
CA GLU A 243 -6.80 5.28 -1.41
C GLU A 243 -6.71 4.07 -2.33
N ASP A 244 -5.82 4.10 -3.33
CA ASP A 244 -5.61 2.95 -4.23
C ASP A 244 -5.08 1.72 -3.45
N ARG A 245 -4.60 1.94 -2.20
CA ARG A 245 -4.23 0.88 -1.24
C ARG A 245 -5.43 0.14 -0.65
N LEU A 246 -6.57 0.82 -0.51
CA LEU A 246 -7.83 0.25 0.00
C LEU A 246 -8.63 -0.37 -1.13
N ARG A 247 -8.77 0.38 -2.23
CA ARG A 247 -9.48 -0.04 -3.43
C ARG A 247 -8.60 0.25 -4.65
N PRO A 248 -7.99 -0.78 -5.25
CA PRO A 248 -7.14 -0.60 -6.41
C PRO A 248 -7.82 0.21 -7.51
N SER A 249 -7.10 1.17 -8.07
CA SER A 249 -7.49 1.81 -9.33
C SER A 249 -7.53 0.78 -10.46
N TRP A 250 -8.16 1.13 -11.58
CA TRP A 250 -8.25 0.21 -12.72
C TRP A 250 -6.86 -0.20 -13.23
N ASP A 251 -5.92 0.74 -13.31
CA ASP A 251 -4.55 0.44 -13.69
C ASP A 251 -3.90 -0.55 -12.71
N GLN A 252 -4.02 -0.31 -11.40
CA GLN A 252 -3.48 -1.21 -10.40
C GLN A 252 -4.10 -2.60 -10.47
N TYR A 253 -5.41 -2.69 -10.65
CA TYR A 253 -6.14 -3.96 -10.79
C TYR A 253 -5.65 -4.75 -12.01
N PHE A 254 -5.58 -4.13 -13.19
CA PHE A 254 -5.15 -4.82 -14.40
C PHE A 254 -3.65 -5.14 -14.39
N MET A 255 -2.82 -4.29 -13.77
CA MET A 255 -1.39 -4.58 -13.59
C MET A 255 -1.16 -5.75 -12.62
N GLN A 256 -1.97 -5.87 -11.56
CA GLN A 256 -1.94 -7.04 -10.67
C GLN A 256 -2.38 -8.32 -11.41
N LEU A 257 -3.38 -8.25 -12.28
CA LEU A 257 -3.76 -9.37 -13.13
C LEU A 257 -2.65 -9.77 -14.11
N ALA A 258 -1.94 -8.80 -14.69
CA ALA A 258 -0.78 -9.05 -15.53
C ALA A 258 0.34 -9.74 -14.73
N SER A 259 0.63 -9.24 -13.53
CA SER A 259 1.60 -9.85 -12.62
C SER A 259 1.20 -11.28 -12.21
N LEU A 260 -0.09 -11.55 -12.00
CA LEU A 260 -0.62 -12.89 -11.73
C LEU A 260 -0.46 -13.81 -12.95
N ALA A 261 -0.78 -13.32 -14.16
CA ALA A 261 -0.56 -14.08 -15.38
C ALA A 261 0.91 -14.44 -15.58
N ALA A 262 1.84 -13.52 -15.27
CA ALA A 262 3.28 -13.74 -15.34
C ALA A 262 3.76 -14.93 -14.50
N GLN A 263 3.08 -15.24 -13.38
CA GLN A 263 3.42 -16.40 -12.54
C GLN A 263 3.26 -17.74 -13.25
N ARG A 264 2.46 -17.79 -14.33
CA ARG A 264 2.32 -18.99 -15.19
C ARG A 264 3.39 -19.09 -16.28
N SER A 265 4.25 -18.09 -16.44
CA SER A 265 5.34 -18.12 -17.39
C SER A 265 6.23 -19.35 -17.19
N ASN A 266 6.50 -20.04 -18.29
CA ASN A 266 7.42 -21.18 -18.30
C ASN A 266 8.81 -20.80 -18.83
N CYS A 267 9.04 -19.52 -19.18
CA CYS A 267 10.31 -19.04 -19.71
C CYS A 267 11.39 -18.97 -18.61
N MET A 268 12.59 -19.45 -18.92
CA MET A 268 13.72 -19.45 -17.98
C MET A 268 14.43 -18.09 -17.84
N LYS A 269 14.22 -17.17 -18.79
CA LYS A 269 14.94 -15.88 -18.80
C LYS A 269 14.24 -14.81 -17.98
N ARG A 270 12.91 -14.73 -18.04
CA ARG A 270 12.09 -13.76 -17.32
C ARG A 270 10.64 -14.22 -17.31
N ARG A 271 9.90 -13.87 -16.26
CA ARG A 271 8.45 -13.99 -16.20
C ARG A 271 7.83 -12.67 -16.63
N VAL A 272 7.01 -12.70 -17.68
CA VAL A 272 6.29 -11.55 -18.22
C VAL A 272 4.83 -11.95 -18.36
N GLY A 273 3.93 -11.06 -17.94
CA GLY A 273 2.49 -11.21 -18.06
C GLY A 273 1.85 -9.98 -18.69
N CYS A 274 0.76 -10.23 -19.40
CA CYS A 274 0.03 -9.23 -20.17
C CYS A 274 -1.48 -9.46 -20.04
N VAL A 275 -2.26 -8.39 -19.99
CA VAL A 275 -3.72 -8.41 -19.96
C VAL A 275 -4.23 -7.40 -20.99
N LEU A 276 -5.14 -7.85 -21.85
CA LEU A 276 -5.83 -6.98 -22.78
C LEU A 276 -7.22 -6.64 -22.23
N VAL A 277 -7.56 -5.36 -22.22
CA VAL A 277 -8.77 -4.83 -21.58
C VAL A 277 -9.54 -3.96 -22.55
N ARG A 278 -10.87 -4.00 -22.47
CA ARG A 278 -11.75 -3.00 -23.10
C ARG A 278 -12.95 -2.77 -22.19
N GLU A 279 -13.39 -1.52 -22.04
CA GLU A 279 -14.52 -1.16 -21.17
C GLU A 279 -14.39 -1.73 -19.74
N LYS A 280 -13.16 -1.72 -19.20
CA LYS A 280 -12.82 -2.28 -17.87
C LYS A 280 -13.14 -3.77 -17.73
N ARG A 281 -13.18 -4.51 -18.84
CA ARG A 281 -13.32 -5.97 -18.90
C ARG A 281 -12.11 -6.59 -19.57
N VAL A 282 -11.62 -7.68 -19.00
CA VAL A 282 -10.55 -8.47 -19.58
C VAL A 282 -11.06 -9.16 -20.84
N ILE A 283 -10.36 -8.96 -21.96
CA ILE A 283 -10.58 -9.67 -23.23
C ILE A 283 -9.77 -10.97 -23.24
N SER A 284 -8.48 -10.87 -22.89
CA SER A 284 -7.54 -11.98 -22.88
C SER A 284 -6.40 -11.70 -21.91
N THR A 285 -5.67 -12.77 -21.57
CA THR A 285 -4.44 -12.73 -20.80
C THR A 285 -3.34 -13.48 -21.55
N GLY A 286 -2.09 -13.08 -21.37
CA GLY A 286 -0.94 -13.76 -21.92
C GLY A 286 0.21 -13.81 -20.92
N TYR A 287 1.04 -14.83 -21.04
CA TYR A 287 2.33 -14.93 -20.37
C TYR A 287 3.35 -15.47 -21.36
N ASN A 288 4.62 -15.20 -21.15
CA ASN A 288 5.66 -15.65 -22.08
C ASN A 288 6.02 -17.14 -21.88
N GLY A 289 6.26 -17.85 -22.97
CA GLY A 289 6.57 -19.28 -22.94
C GLY A 289 6.59 -19.96 -24.31
N THR A 290 6.99 -21.23 -24.35
CA THR A 290 6.99 -22.03 -25.59
C THR A 290 5.55 -22.27 -26.11
N PRO A 291 5.39 -22.44 -27.44
CA PRO A 291 4.10 -22.71 -28.07
C PRO A 291 3.37 -23.94 -27.51
N ARG A 292 2.04 -23.96 -27.70
CA ARG A 292 1.18 -25.10 -27.35
C ARG A 292 1.69 -26.37 -28.04
N GLY A 293 1.72 -27.47 -27.30
CA GLY A 293 2.18 -28.78 -27.80
C GLY A 293 3.70 -28.98 -27.82
N LEU A 294 4.49 -27.95 -27.51
CA LEU A 294 5.93 -28.08 -27.30
C LEU A 294 6.24 -28.25 -25.81
N LYS A 295 7.42 -28.81 -25.53
CA LYS A 295 7.98 -28.88 -24.18
C LYS A 295 8.09 -27.48 -23.58
N ASN A 296 7.83 -27.33 -22.28
CA ASN A 296 7.93 -26.01 -21.63
C ASN A 296 9.39 -25.52 -21.67
N CYS A 297 9.62 -24.20 -21.75
CA CYS A 297 10.97 -23.67 -21.75
C CYS A 297 11.76 -24.08 -20.49
N GLY A 298 11.12 -24.07 -19.31
CA GLY A 298 11.70 -24.52 -18.04
C GLY A 298 11.99 -26.02 -17.94
N GLU A 299 11.54 -26.80 -18.91
CA GLU A 299 11.87 -28.21 -19.05
C GLU A 299 12.90 -28.43 -20.19
N GLY A 300 13.49 -27.35 -20.74
CA GLY A 300 14.44 -27.44 -21.86
C GLY A 300 13.81 -27.28 -23.26
N GLY A 301 12.54 -26.84 -23.35
CA GLY A 301 11.83 -26.69 -24.62
C GLY A 301 12.30 -25.54 -25.52
N CYS A 302 13.21 -24.69 -25.05
CA CYS A 302 13.85 -23.64 -25.85
C CYS A 302 15.37 -23.66 -25.63
N PRO A 303 16.16 -24.15 -26.60
CA PRO A 303 17.63 -24.24 -26.46
C PRO A 303 18.25 -22.88 -26.10
N ARG A 304 17.92 -21.83 -26.86
CA ARG A 304 18.42 -20.47 -26.62
C ARG A 304 18.20 -19.96 -25.19
N CYS A 305 17.05 -20.24 -24.59
CA CYS A 305 16.77 -19.82 -23.21
C CYS A 305 17.58 -20.63 -22.18
N ASN A 306 17.95 -21.87 -22.50
CA ASN A 306 18.66 -22.78 -21.62
C ASN A 306 20.19 -22.75 -21.81
N ASP A 307 20.69 -22.19 -22.91
CA ASP A 307 22.14 -22.12 -23.25
C ASP A 307 22.94 -21.07 -22.43
N GLY A 308 22.33 -20.41 -21.45
CA GLY A 308 23.05 -19.48 -20.56
C GLY A 308 23.58 -18.18 -21.21
N LEU A 309 23.34 -17.97 -22.50
CA LEU A 309 23.79 -16.77 -23.23
C LEU A 309 23.17 -15.48 -22.66
N SER A 310 23.91 -14.38 -22.79
CA SER A 310 23.50 -13.05 -22.33
C SER A 310 22.22 -12.55 -23.01
N SER A 311 21.50 -11.67 -22.32
CA SER A 311 20.31 -11.01 -22.84
C SER A 311 20.62 -10.30 -24.17
N GLY A 312 19.75 -10.49 -25.17
CA GLY A 312 19.90 -9.88 -26.50
C GLY A 312 20.60 -10.74 -27.55
N PHE A 313 21.32 -11.80 -27.17
CA PHE A 313 21.95 -12.70 -28.14
C PHE A 313 20.93 -13.70 -28.74
N GLY A 314 21.01 -13.93 -30.06
CA GLY A 314 20.24 -14.97 -30.76
C GLY A 314 18.72 -14.82 -30.62
N LEU A 315 18.18 -13.59 -30.58
CA LEU A 315 16.73 -13.36 -30.37
C LEU A 315 15.85 -14.12 -31.37
N GLY A 316 16.28 -14.24 -32.63
CA GLY A 316 15.54 -14.96 -33.68
C GLY A 316 15.50 -16.48 -33.52
N THR A 317 16.32 -17.08 -32.64
CA THR A 317 16.27 -18.53 -32.37
C THR A 317 15.45 -18.87 -31.12
N CYS A 318 14.84 -17.85 -30.49
CA CYS A 318 13.95 -18.04 -29.36
C CYS A 318 12.65 -18.72 -29.80
N LEU A 319 12.31 -19.83 -29.17
CA LEU A 319 11.02 -20.49 -29.37
C LEU A 319 9.91 -19.92 -28.49
N CYS A 320 10.25 -19.12 -27.47
CA CYS A 320 9.25 -18.57 -26.57
C CYS A 320 8.50 -17.40 -27.24
N LEU A 321 7.17 -17.48 -27.21
CA LEU A 321 6.28 -16.35 -27.48
C LEU A 321 6.29 -15.40 -26.28
N HIS A 322 6.18 -14.12 -26.56
CA HIS A 322 6.06 -13.06 -25.56
C HIS A 322 4.64 -13.02 -24.97
N ALA A 323 4.49 -12.35 -23.82
CA ALA A 323 3.20 -12.28 -23.13
C ALA A 323 2.18 -11.50 -23.96
N GLU A 324 2.63 -10.41 -24.57
CA GLU A 324 1.87 -9.55 -25.46
C GLU A 324 1.38 -10.34 -26.68
N GLU A 325 2.26 -11.12 -27.31
CA GLU A 325 1.90 -11.97 -28.44
C GLU A 325 0.83 -12.98 -28.07
N ASN A 326 1.00 -13.67 -26.93
CA ASN A 326 0.02 -14.64 -26.46
C ASN A 326 -1.33 -13.97 -26.15
N ALA A 327 -1.33 -12.78 -25.54
CA ALA A 327 -2.56 -12.03 -25.27
C ALA A 327 -3.26 -11.60 -26.58
N LEU A 328 -2.50 -11.15 -27.57
CA LEU A 328 -3.01 -10.75 -28.89
C LEU A 328 -3.56 -11.94 -29.69
N LEU A 329 -2.81 -13.05 -29.72
CA LEU A 329 -3.21 -14.28 -30.40
C LEU A 329 -4.47 -14.87 -29.80
N GLU A 330 -4.57 -14.88 -28.47
CA GLU A 330 -5.76 -15.34 -27.78
C GLU A 330 -6.94 -14.41 -28.08
N ALA A 331 -6.77 -13.09 -28.00
CA ALA A 331 -7.84 -12.13 -28.29
C ALA A 331 -8.36 -12.26 -29.74
N GLY A 332 -7.47 -12.36 -30.71
CA GLY A 332 -7.83 -12.26 -32.13
C GLY A 332 -8.32 -10.84 -32.49
N ARG A 333 -8.12 -10.45 -33.75
CA ARG A 333 -8.34 -9.06 -34.20
C ARG A 333 -9.75 -8.54 -33.94
N GLU A 334 -10.78 -9.37 -34.09
CA GLU A 334 -12.19 -8.94 -33.98
C GLU A 334 -12.59 -8.44 -32.59
N ARG A 335 -11.91 -8.92 -31.54
CA ARG A 335 -12.15 -8.51 -30.16
C ARG A 335 -11.39 -7.24 -29.79
N ILE A 336 -10.35 -6.88 -30.55
CA ILE A 336 -9.57 -5.66 -30.38
C ILE A 336 -10.27 -4.55 -31.17
N ARG A 337 -10.85 -3.59 -30.45
CA ARG A 337 -11.60 -2.46 -31.01
C ARG A 337 -11.12 -1.17 -30.36
N ASP A 338 -11.58 -0.04 -30.87
CA ASP A 338 -11.29 1.29 -30.33
C ASP A 338 -11.47 1.33 -28.80
N GLY A 339 -10.47 1.88 -28.10
CA GLY A 339 -10.42 1.93 -26.65
C GLY A 339 -9.91 0.65 -25.98
N ALA A 340 -9.35 -0.30 -26.73
CA ALA A 340 -8.60 -1.41 -26.15
C ALA A 340 -7.28 -0.93 -25.54
N ILE A 341 -7.00 -1.38 -24.32
CA ILE A 341 -5.81 -1.04 -23.54
C ILE A 341 -5.06 -2.33 -23.21
N LEU A 342 -3.74 -2.33 -23.41
CA LEU A 342 -2.86 -3.43 -23.06
C LEU A 342 -2.08 -3.08 -21.79
N TYR A 343 -2.20 -3.92 -20.77
CA TYR A 343 -1.42 -3.84 -19.53
C TYR A 343 -0.35 -4.92 -19.55
N CYS A 344 0.92 -4.56 -19.41
CA CYS A 344 2.04 -5.51 -19.38
C CYS A 344 2.95 -5.21 -18.19
N ASP A 345 3.45 -6.23 -17.49
CA ASP A 345 4.38 -5.96 -16.38
C ASP A 345 5.70 -5.32 -16.86
N THR A 346 6.11 -5.58 -18.10
CA THR A 346 7.35 -5.11 -18.73
C THR A 346 7.02 -4.29 -19.98
N CYS A 347 7.77 -3.22 -20.23
CA CYS A 347 7.67 -2.46 -21.48
C CYS A 347 7.80 -3.40 -22.70
N PRO A 348 6.89 -3.34 -23.68
CA PRO A 348 6.95 -4.22 -24.84
C PRO A 348 8.24 -4.05 -25.64
N CYS A 349 8.78 -5.17 -26.15
CA CYS A 349 9.91 -5.10 -27.08
C CYS A 349 9.46 -4.57 -28.44
N LEU A 350 10.41 -4.12 -29.26
CA LEU A 350 10.15 -3.56 -30.60
C LEU A 350 9.23 -4.46 -31.46
N THR A 351 9.45 -5.77 -31.47
CA THR A 351 8.64 -6.70 -32.27
C THR A 351 7.20 -6.83 -31.77
N CYS A 352 6.97 -6.73 -30.45
CA CYS A 352 5.63 -6.70 -29.88
C CYS A 352 4.97 -5.34 -30.15
N SER A 353 5.71 -4.24 -30.04
CA SER A 353 5.21 -2.88 -30.30
C SER A 353 4.64 -2.73 -31.71
N ILE A 354 5.33 -3.28 -32.72
CA ILE A 354 4.84 -3.31 -34.11
C ILE A 354 3.51 -4.08 -34.22
N LYS A 355 3.40 -5.23 -33.55
CA LYS A 355 2.18 -6.06 -33.56
C LYS A 355 1.02 -5.38 -32.84
N ILE A 356 1.29 -4.75 -31.70
CA ILE A 356 0.34 -3.98 -30.89
C ILE A 356 -0.23 -2.82 -31.71
N ALA A 357 0.63 -2.06 -32.39
CA ALA A 357 0.21 -0.99 -33.30
C ALA A 357 -0.66 -1.53 -34.44
N GLN A 358 -0.23 -2.63 -35.08
CA GLN A 358 -0.94 -3.22 -36.22
C GLN A 358 -2.35 -3.71 -35.88
N VAL A 359 -2.59 -4.19 -34.66
CA VAL A 359 -3.93 -4.67 -34.25
C VAL A 359 -4.87 -3.55 -33.81
N GLY A 360 -4.38 -2.33 -33.64
CA GLY A 360 -5.20 -1.16 -33.26
C GLY A 360 -5.45 -1.00 -31.76
N ILE A 361 -4.48 -1.35 -30.91
CA ILE A 361 -4.53 -1.01 -29.47
C ILE A 361 -4.35 0.49 -29.29
N SER A 362 -5.16 1.11 -28.43
CA SER A 362 -5.14 2.57 -28.23
C SER A 362 -4.13 3.02 -27.16
N GLU A 363 -3.91 2.20 -26.12
CA GLU A 363 -3.00 2.51 -25.03
C GLU A 363 -2.27 1.27 -24.52
N VAL A 364 -1.00 1.46 -24.16
CA VAL A 364 -0.15 0.48 -23.49
C VAL A 364 0.29 1.04 -22.14
N VAL A 365 -0.03 0.30 -21.08
CA VAL A 365 0.34 0.62 -19.70
C VAL A 365 1.33 -0.43 -19.21
N TYR A 366 2.49 -0.01 -18.70
CA TYR A 366 3.53 -0.92 -18.24
C TYR A 366 4.11 -0.55 -16.86
N SER A 367 4.68 -1.51 -16.11
CA SER A 367 5.28 -1.19 -14.79
C SER A 367 6.81 -1.10 -14.78
N GLN A 368 7.49 -1.99 -15.50
CA GLN A 368 8.95 -2.07 -15.52
C GLN A 368 9.51 -1.63 -16.88
N GLY A 369 10.50 -0.74 -16.86
CA GLY A 369 11.24 -0.37 -18.07
C GLY A 369 12.09 -1.52 -18.62
N TYR A 370 12.47 -1.40 -19.89
CA TYR A 370 13.30 -2.35 -20.60
C TYR A 370 14.37 -1.66 -21.46
N SER A 371 15.33 -2.43 -21.96
CA SER A 371 16.53 -1.91 -22.65
C SER A 371 16.24 -1.08 -23.91
N MET A 372 15.00 -1.12 -24.42
CA MET A 372 14.61 -0.58 -25.73
C MET A 372 13.40 0.35 -25.65
N ASP A 373 13.14 0.96 -24.48
CA ASP A 373 11.94 1.78 -24.24
C ASP A 373 11.82 2.96 -25.22
N GLY A 374 12.94 3.56 -25.64
CA GLY A 374 12.94 4.66 -26.62
C GLY A 374 12.41 4.26 -28.00
N GLU A 375 12.87 3.13 -28.54
CA GLU A 375 12.41 2.63 -29.84
C GLU A 375 10.92 2.23 -29.80
N THR A 376 10.49 1.61 -28.71
CA THR A 376 9.08 1.29 -28.49
C THR A 376 8.23 2.57 -28.42
N ALA A 377 8.68 3.59 -27.72
CA ALA A 377 8.01 4.88 -27.65
C ALA A 377 7.89 5.55 -29.02
N ASP A 378 8.93 5.49 -29.86
CA ASP A 378 8.93 6.05 -31.21
C ASP A 378 7.91 5.35 -32.13
N VAL A 379 7.85 4.01 -32.09
CA VAL A 379 6.86 3.23 -32.84
C VAL A 379 5.44 3.60 -32.43
N PHE A 380 5.17 3.62 -31.11
CA PHE A 380 3.83 3.96 -30.61
C PHE A 380 3.44 5.40 -30.91
N LYS A 381 4.37 6.35 -30.81
CA LYS A 381 4.13 7.75 -31.18
C LYS A 381 3.73 7.89 -32.65
N GLN A 382 4.42 7.19 -33.56
CA GLN A 382 4.08 7.21 -34.99
C GLN A 382 2.73 6.55 -35.29
N ALA A 383 2.39 5.49 -34.56
CA ALA A 383 1.14 4.75 -34.72
C ALA A 383 -0.07 5.37 -33.98
N GLY A 384 0.13 6.42 -33.18
CA GLY A 384 -0.92 7.03 -32.37
C GLY A 384 -1.35 6.21 -31.16
N VAL A 385 -0.46 5.33 -30.65
CA VAL A 385 -0.68 4.52 -29.45
C VAL A 385 -0.12 5.26 -28.23
N CYS A 386 -0.92 5.44 -27.18
CA CYS A 386 -0.46 6.04 -25.94
C CYS A 386 0.43 5.04 -25.17
N LEU A 387 1.64 5.44 -24.77
CA LEU A 387 2.53 4.64 -23.93
C LEU A 387 2.67 5.32 -22.57
N ARG A 388 2.36 4.59 -21.49
CA ARG A 388 2.39 5.13 -20.13
C ARG A 388 2.98 4.14 -19.13
N GLN A 389 3.94 4.60 -18.33
CA GLN A 389 4.41 3.83 -17.19
C GLN A 389 3.47 4.02 -16.00
N PHE A 390 3.11 2.92 -15.34
CA PHE A 390 2.32 2.87 -14.12
C PHE A 390 3.19 2.43 -12.94
N ILE A 391 3.23 3.27 -11.90
CA ILE A 391 3.96 3.01 -10.66
C ILE A 391 2.92 2.78 -9.56
N PRO A 392 2.79 1.56 -9.01
CA PRO A 392 1.85 1.29 -7.93
C PRO A 392 2.31 1.94 -6.63
N PRO A 393 1.38 2.27 -5.70
CA PRO A 393 1.75 2.76 -4.40
C PRO A 393 2.59 1.71 -3.63
N ALA A 394 3.70 2.14 -3.03
CA ALA A 394 4.66 1.25 -2.38
C ALA A 394 4.04 0.49 -1.19
N ASN A 395 4.01 -0.84 -1.25
CA ASN A 395 3.48 -1.72 -0.20
C ASN A 395 4.57 -2.64 0.37
N GLY A 396 4.28 -3.36 1.45
CA GLY A 396 5.22 -4.29 2.06
C GLY A 396 6.27 -3.57 2.93
N LEU A 397 7.52 -4.03 2.91
CA LEU A 397 8.60 -3.43 3.70
C LEU A 397 9.13 -2.17 3.03
N ILE A 398 9.05 -1.04 3.74
CA ILE A 398 9.46 0.28 3.24
C ILE A 398 10.59 0.81 4.11
N HIS A 399 11.75 0.98 3.49
CA HIS A 399 12.90 1.60 4.13
C HIS A 399 12.80 3.12 3.96
N LEU A 400 12.50 3.84 5.04
CA LEU A 400 12.31 5.30 4.98
C LEU A 400 13.56 6.06 4.49
N GLU A 401 14.75 5.47 4.57
CA GLU A 401 16.02 6.05 4.10
C GLU A 401 16.36 5.83 2.62
N LYS A 402 15.60 5.00 1.88
CA LYS A 402 15.82 4.77 0.44
C LYS A 402 14.69 5.38 -0.39
N PRO A 403 14.60 6.72 -0.49
CA PRO A 403 13.52 7.37 -1.23
C PRO A 403 13.60 7.15 -2.75
N ALA A 404 14.74 6.69 -3.28
CA ALA A 404 14.89 6.42 -4.72
C ALA A 404 14.14 5.16 -5.22
N LEU A 405 13.42 4.46 -4.34
CA LEU A 405 12.72 3.21 -4.64
C LEU A 405 11.18 3.35 -4.62
N TYR A 406 10.64 4.54 -4.37
CA TYR A 406 9.22 4.74 -4.10
C TYR A 406 8.66 5.95 -4.85
#